data_AF-A0A0F8PA67-F1
#
_entry.id   AF-A0A0F8PA67-F1
#
_cell.length_a   1.000
_cell.length_b   1.000
_cell.length_c   1.000
_cell.angle_alpha   90.00
_cell.angle_beta   90.00
_cell.angle_gamma   90.00
#
_symmetry.space_group_name_H-M   'P 1'
#
loop_
_entity.id
_entity.type
_entity.pdbx_description
1 polymer ?
#
loop_
_entity_poly.entity_id
_entity_poly.type
_entity_poly.pdbx_seq_one_letter_code
_entity_poly.pdbx_strand_id
1 'polypeptide(L)'
;MYYNGSMTQKRKTKVQSVALNEYLLEGANALVKAGKFSSISDVITTALTEFLTKYEAKQIEKSTSEIKGNELLLNSILQTEEGQKLFASFCKGELQKTQDNSQKVLE
;
A
#
# COMPACT_ATOMS: atom_id res chain seq x y z
N MET A 1 -21.70 -8.07 44.96
CA MET A 1 -21.67 -8.90 43.73
C MET A 1 -21.62 -7.95 42.54
N TYR A 2 -20.46 -7.79 41.89
CA TYR A 2 -20.33 -6.93 40.72
C TYR A 2 -20.48 -7.77 39.45
N TYR A 3 -21.53 -7.49 38.68
CA TYR A 3 -21.69 -8.02 37.32
C TYR A 3 -20.76 -7.24 36.38
N ASN A 4 -19.64 -7.86 35.97
CA ASN A 4 -18.85 -7.38 34.85
C ASN A 4 -19.57 -7.81 33.55
N GLY A 5 -20.46 -6.95 33.06
CA GLY A 5 -21.04 -7.10 31.73
C GLY A 5 -19.94 -6.89 30.68
N SER A 6 -19.42 -7.97 30.11
CA SER A 6 -18.58 -7.90 28.93
C SER A 6 -19.37 -7.27 27.78
N MET A 7 -19.08 -6.02 27.43
CA MET A 7 -19.58 -5.42 26.19
C MET A 7 -18.96 -6.17 25.02
N THR A 8 -19.65 -7.20 24.53
CA THR A 8 -19.34 -7.81 23.24
C THR A 8 -19.65 -6.78 22.15
N GLN A 9 -18.60 -6.18 21.61
CA GLN A 9 -18.69 -5.25 20.49
C GLN A 9 -19.27 -6.02 19.30
N LYS A 10 -20.59 -5.88 19.07
CA LYS A 10 -21.29 -6.54 17.96
C LYS A 10 -20.66 -6.04 16.66
N ARG A 11 -19.97 -6.91 15.93
CA ARG A 11 -19.52 -6.62 14.57
C ARG A 11 -20.76 -6.29 13.75
N LYS A 12 -20.80 -5.08 13.16
CA LYS A 12 -21.87 -4.71 12.24
C LYS A 12 -21.66 -5.48 10.95
N THR A 13 -22.35 -6.60 10.79
CA THR A 13 -22.36 -7.36 9.53
C THR A 13 -23.11 -6.56 8.49
N LYS A 14 -22.41 -6.05 7.48
CA LYS A 14 -23.04 -5.43 6.31
C LYS A 14 -23.27 -6.51 5.27
N VAL A 15 -24.53 -6.76 4.92
CA VAL A 15 -24.88 -7.66 3.81
C VAL A 15 -24.72 -6.88 2.51
N GLN A 16 -23.98 -7.45 1.55
CA GLN A 16 -23.80 -6.88 0.22
C GLN A 16 -24.06 -7.96 -0.83
N SER A 17 -24.83 -7.60 -1.85
CA SER A 17 -25.06 -8.45 -3.01
C SER A 17 -24.03 -8.11 -4.08
N VAL A 18 -23.38 -9.12 -4.64
CA VAL A 18 -22.34 -8.97 -5.66
C VAL A 18 -22.64 -9.95 -6.79
N ALA A 19 -22.52 -9.49 -8.03
CA ALA A 19 -22.61 -10.35 -9.20
C ALA A 19 -21.25 -11.04 -9.44
N LEU A 20 -21.28 -12.35 -9.69
CA LEU A 20 -20.10 -13.14 -10.01
C LEU A 20 -20.30 -13.82 -11.36
N ASN A 21 -19.21 -13.97 -12.10
CA ASN A 21 -19.20 -14.83 -13.28
C ASN A 21 -19.50 -16.29 -12.86
N GLU A 22 -20.27 -17.00 -13.68
CA GLU A 22 -20.68 -18.39 -13.47
C GLU A 22 -19.49 -19.32 -13.17
N TYR A 23 -18.38 -19.21 -13.90
CA TYR A 23 -17.18 -20.00 -13.65
C TYR A 23 -16.63 -19.84 -12.23
N LEU A 24 -16.62 -18.60 -11.72
CA LEU A 24 -16.15 -18.31 -10.37
C LEU A 24 -17.15 -18.81 -9.32
N LEU A 25 -18.44 -18.70 -9.62
CA LEU A 25 -19.50 -19.21 -8.75
C LEU A 25 -19.45 -20.73 -8.64
N GLU A 26 -19.24 -21.44 -9.75
CA GLU A 26 -19.06 -22.89 -9.77
C GLU A 26 -17.83 -23.33 -8.97
N GLY A 27 -16.69 -22.65 -9.16
CA GLY A 27 -15.47 -22.90 -8.39
C GLY A 27 -15.67 -22.70 -6.89
N ALA A 28 -16.32 -21.60 -6.48
CA ALA A 28 -16.64 -21.35 -5.08
C ALA A 28 -17.58 -22.42 -4.51
N ASN A 29 -18.60 -22.82 -5.27
CA ASN A 29 -19.51 -23.90 -4.87
C ASN A 29 -18.78 -25.25 -4.71
N ALA A 30 -17.85 -25.58 -5.60
CA ALA A 30 -17.06 -26.81 -5.49
C ALA A 30 -16.22 -26.84 -4.22
N LEU A 31 -15.63 -25.70 -3.82
CA LEU A 31 -14.85 -25.58 -2.59
C LEU A 31 -15.70 -25.74 -1.32
N VAL A 32 -16.91 -25.18 -1.33
CA VAL A 32 -17.88 -25.36 -0.22
C VAL A 32 -18.36 -26.81 -0.15
N LYS A 33 -18.72 -27.41 -1.29
CA LYS A 33 -19.14 -28.83 -1.36
C LYS A 33 -18.03 -29.79 -0.89
N ALA A 34 -16.77 -29.44 -1.14
CA ALA A 34 -15.61 -30.19 -0.65
C ALA A 34 -15.36 -30.01 0.86
N GLY A 35 -16.16 -29.20 1.57
CA GLY A 35 -16.00 -28.94 3.00
C GLY A 35 -14.79 -28.07 3.36
N LYS A 36 -14.14 -27.44 2.37
CA LYS A 36 -12.99 -26.56 2.61
C LYS A 36 -13.39 -25.21 3.19
N PHE A 37 -14.62 -24.78 2.93
CA PHE A 37 -15.18 -23.52 3.40
C PHE A 37 -16.61 -23.71 3.86
N SER A 38 -17.04 -22.88 4.81
CA SER A 38 -18.37 -22.96 5.41
C SER A 38 -19.48 -22.41 4.50
N SER A 39 -19.15 -21.47 3.61
CA SER A 39 -20.09 -20.83 2.71
C SER A 39 -19.37 -20.14 1.54
N ILE A 40 -20.11 -19.75 0.51
CA ILE A 40 -19.56 -18.94 -0.59
C ILE A 40 -19.02 -17.60 -0.06
N SER A 41 -19.69 -17.01 0.93
CA SER A 41 -19.25 -15.76 1.55
C SER A 41 -17.88 -15.91 2.24
N ASP A 42 -17.63 -17.06 2.85
CA ASP A 42 -16.36 -17.43 3.50
C ASP A 42 -15.23 -17.54 2.46
N VAL A 43 -15.51 -18.18 1.32
CA VAL A 43 -14.58 -18.25 0.18
C VAL A 43 -14.21 -16.85 -0.31
N ILE A 44 -15.21 -16.01 -0.59
CA ILE A 44 -14.99 -14.66 -1.13
C ILE A 44 -14.23 -13.79 -0.15
N THR A 45 -14.63 -13.82 1.13
CA THR A 45 -13.98 -13.02 2.18
C THR A 45 -12.52 -13.43 2.35
N THR A 46 -12.24 -14.73 2.35
CA THR A 46 -10.87 -15.25 2.42
C THR A 46 -10.05 -14.83 1.21
N ALA A 47 -10.59 -15.00 0.00
CA ALA A 47 -9.90 -14.62 -1.24
C ALA A 47 -9.58 -13.13 -1.31
N LEU A 48 -10.54 -12.26 -0.92
CA LEU A 48 -10.33 -10.82 -0.88
C LEU A 48 -9.29 -10.42 0.17
N THR A 49 -9.34 -11.04 1.35
CA THR A 49 -8.36 -10.78 2.41
C THR A 49 -6.96 -11.14 1.94
N GLU A 50 -6.79 -12.34 1.37
CA GLU A 50 -5.50 -12.80 0.87
C GLU A 50 -4.98 -11.91 -0.28
N PHE A 51 -5.86 -11.52 -1.20
CA PHE A 51 -5.52 -10.62 -2.30
C PHE A 51 -5.03 -9.26 -1.79
N LEU A 52 -5.81 -8.62 -0.90
CA LEU A 52 -5.47 -7.30 -0.37
C LEU A 52 -4.18 -7.32 0.43
N THR A 53 -3.99 -8.32 1.30
CA THR A 53 -2.74 -8.46 2.07
C THR A 53 -1.53 -8.65 1.16
N LYS A 54 -1.63 -9.50 0.12
CA LYS A 54 -0.54 -9.69 -0.84
C LYS A 54 -0.29 -8.44 -1.68
N TYR A 55 -1.34 -7.73 -2.05
CA TYR A 55 -1.25 -6.49 -2.82
C TYR A 55 -0.53 -5.40 -2.01
N GLU A 56 -0.93 -5.19 -0.76
CA GLU A 56 -0.28 -4.24 0.14
C GLU A 56 1.19 -4.59 0.38
N ALA A 57 1.50 -5.86 0.65
CA ALA A 57 2.88 -6.32 0.81
C ALA A 57 3.74 -6.02 -0.43
N LYS A 58 3.23 -6.29 -1.63
CA LYS A 58 3.94 -5.99 -2.88
C LYS A 58 4.15 -4.50 -3.10
N GLN A 59 3.18 -3.66 -2.72
CA GLN A 59 3.32 -2.21 -2.84
C GLN A 59 4.38 -1.67 -1.89
N ILE A 60 4.47 -2.21 -0.68
CA ILE A 60 5.52 -1.88 0.30
C ILE A 60 6.89 -2.36 -0.19
N GLU A 61 6.99 -3.57 -0.75
CA GLU A 61 8.23 -4.06 -1.35
C GLU A 61 8.68 -3.18 -2.51
N LYS A 62 7.75 -2.78 -3.37
CA LYS A 62 8.03 -1.88 -4.50
C LYS A 62 8.57 -0.53 -4.00
N SER A 63 7.89 0.13 -3.06
CA SER A 63 8.37 1.40 -2.52
C SER A 63 9.72 1.27 -1.80
N THR A 64 9.92 0.18 -1.06
CA THR A 64 11.20 -0.09 -0.38
C THR A 64 12.33 -0.36 -1.38
N SER A 65 12.04 -1.06 -2.47
CA SER A 65 13.02 -1.33 -3.54
C SER A 65 13.40 -0.06 -4.32
N GLU A 66 12.43 0.82 -4.58
CA GLU A 66 12.66 2.12 -5.22
C GLU A 66 13.50 3.03 -4.31
N ILE A 67 13.20 3.07 -3.00
CA ILE A 67 14.00 3.83 -2.01
C ILE A 67 15.45 3.31 -1.96
N LYS A 68 15.65 1.99 -1.84
CA LYS A 68 17.00 1.40 -1.81
C LYS A 68 17.78 1.63 -3.11
N GLY A 69 17.12 1.57 -4.26
CA GLY A 69 17.74 1.86 -5.55
C GLY A 69 18.20 3.31 -5.64
N ASN A 70 17.37 4.24 -5.20
CA ASN A 70 17.71 5.66 -5.17
C ASN A 70 18.83 5.98 -4.17
N GLU A 71 18.84 5.35 -2.99
CA GLU A 71 19.93 5.47 -2.02
C GLU A 71 21.26 4.95 -2.59
N LEU A 72 21.25 3.80 -3.28
CA LEU A 72 22.45 3.25 -3.92
C LEU A 72 22.98 4.18 -5.03
N LEU A 73 22.10 4.74 -5.85
CA LEU A 73 22.46 5.71 -6.89
C LEU A 73 23.03 7.00 -6.29
N LEU A 74 22.37 7.57 -5.27
CA LEU A 74 22.88 8.74 -4.54
C LEU A 74 24.26 8.47 -3.93
N ASN A 75 24.42 7.33 -3.26
CA ASN A 75 25.68 6.95 -2.64
C ASN A 75 26.80 6.78 -3.68
N SER A 76 26.51 6.21 -4.86
CA SER A 76 27.51 6.04 -5.92
C SER A 76 27.88 7.37 -6.59
N ILE A 77 26.93 8.30 -6.77
CA ILE A 77 27.22 9.66 -7.24
C ILE A 77 28.12 10.40 -6.24
N LEU A 78 27.80 10.32 -4.94
CA LEU A 78 28.53 11.01 -3.88
C LEU A 78 29.93 10.43 -3.59
N GLN A 79 30.27 9.25 -4.12
CA GLN A 79 31.63 8.69 -3.99
C GLN A 79 32.64 9.33 -4.96
N THR A 80 32.18 10.03 -6.00
CA THR A 80 33.05 10.71 -6.97
C THR A 80 33.13 12.21 -6.68
N GLU A 81 34.31 12.82 -6.85
CA GLU A 81 34.47 14.26 -6.65
C GLU A 81 33.62 15.08 -7.64
N GLU A 82 33.46 14.59 -8.86
CA GLU A 82 32.64 15.21 -9.90
C GLU A 82 31.15 15.10 -9.56
N GLY A 83 30.70 13.94 -9.07
CA GLY A 83 29.32 13.74 -8.61
C GLY A 83 28.97 14.61 -7.40
N GLN A 84 29.89 14.77 -6.44
CA GLN A 84 29.70 15.69 -5.31
C GLN A 84 29.56 17.15 -5.78
N LYS A 85 30.39 17.59 -6.73
CA LYS A 85 30.33 18.95 -7.29
C LYS A 85 29.02 19.19 -8.05
N LEU A 86 28.58 18.22 -8.86
CA LEU A 86 27.30 18.28 -9.57
C LEU A 86 26.11 18.34 -8.62
N PHE A 87 26.10 17.50 -7.58
CA PHE A 87 25.05 17.50 -6.57
C PHE A 87 24.99 18.84 -5.81
N ALA A 88 26.14 19.37 -5.38
CA ALA A 88 26.22 20.66 -4.72
C ALA A 88 25.75 21.82 -5.62
N SER A 89 26.06 21.77 -6.92
CA SER A 89 25.58 22.77 -7.89
C SER A 89 24.07 22.70 -8.08
N PHE A 90 23.50 21.50 -8.11
CA PHE A 90 22.06 21.30 -8.19
C PHE A 90 21.34 21.90 -6.97
N CYS A 91 21.82 21.60 -5.75
CA CYS A 91 21.24 22.15 -4.52
C CYS A 91 21.31 23.68 -4.46
N LYS A 92 22.40 24.28 -4.95
CA LYS A 92 22.53 25.75 -5.02
C LYS A 92 21.54 26.38 -6.01
N GLY A 93 21.32 25.75 -7.16
CA GLY A 93 20.35 26.23 -8.15
C GLY A 93 18.90 26.20 -7.67
N GLU A 94 18.52 25.18 -6.88
CA GLU A 94 17.19 25.08 -6.26
C GLU A 94 16.95 26.16 -5.19
N LEU A 95 17.97 26.46 -4.37
CA LEU A 95 17.92 27.52 -3.36
C LEU A 95 17.74 28.92 -3.96
N GLN A 96 18.33 29.18 -5.13
CA GLN A 96 18.18 30.47 -5.82
C GLN A 96 16.79 30.65 -6.45
N LYS A 97 16.20 29.60 -7.01
CA LYS A 97 14.83 29.67 -7.57
C LYS A 97 13.76 29.93 -6.51
N THR A 98 13.94 29.44 -5.29
CA THR A 98 13.02 29.67 -4.18
C THR A 98 13.11 31.10 -3.62
N GLN A 99 14.29 31.72 -3.66
CA GLN A 99 14.46 33.14 -3.31
C GLN A 99 13.87 34.09 -4.36
N ASP A 100 14.05 33.81 -5.65
CA ASP A 100 13.53 34.65 -6.75
C ASP A 100 11.98 34.66 -6.80
N ASN A 101 11.35 33.51 -6.53
CA ASN A 101 9.88 33.44 -6.40
C ASN A 101 9.31 34.13 -5.17
N SER A 102 10.11 34.32 -4.10
CA SER A 102 9.66 35.04 -2.90
C SER A 102 9.77 36.57 -3.06
N GLN A 103 10.67 37.05 -3.93
CA GLN A 103 10.82 38.48 -4.23
C GLN A 103 9.75 39.01 -5.20
N LYS A 104 9.21 38.17 -6.09
CA LYS A 104 8.13 38.55 -7.03
C LYS A 104 6.73 38.71 -6.43
N VAL A 105 6.52 38.34 -5.16
CA VAL A 105 5.20 38.46 -4.49
C VAL A 105 5.07 39.78 -3.71
N LEU A 106 6.16 40.57 -3.62
CA LEU A 106 6.22 41.83 -2.88
C LEU A 106 6.24 43.08 -3.77
N GLU A 107 6.11 42.95 -5.10
CA GLU A 107 5.86 44.06 -6.03
C GLU A 107 4.39 44.16 -6.44
#